data_AF-A0A4Y9ZJT0-F1
#
_entry.id   AF-A0A4Y9ZJT0-F1
#
_cell.length_a   1.000
_cell.length_b   1.000
_cell.length_c   1.000
_cell.angle_alpha   90.00
_cell.angle_beta   90.00
_cell.angle_gamma   90.00
#
_symmetry.space_group_name_H-M   'P 1'
#
loop_
_entity.id
_entity.type
_entity.pdbx_description
1 polymer ?
#
loop_
_entity_poly.entity_id
_entity_poly.type
_entity_poly.pdbx_seq_one_letter_code
_entity_poly.pdbx_strand_id
1 'polypeptide(L)'
;MSLTSTKILPNPISVKGKPAFWLVRGELRVLRPQWELTWEANAVAWVDEVAAKIKSHGHLWDLRTTAAVLKEYTLESIAQAIHTAFENYQQQYQLSRKPIAIQAARRSATRRNGRKKAKANLRASYRWTVPAMAGPEYDHAFTPGYQSTDDSVQGDVSALDPATEDEGATVIEEGVKVLQHVKASTGPFETHAPTYRLDETTPLLDEVDSNIAKKRGAANRYRGAPRDKPLPLVRKSKGKLMRIPRNMVNPVWLAEHKESDKPRFMAADGIVANDEEDQEEGEDGEGVGRGAGMGAGEEGQEDEGIEDMYLDPRLQDE
;
A
#
# COMPACT_ATOMS: atom_id res chain seq x y z
N MET A 1 -10.61 -26.21 -7.85
CA MET A 1 -9.87 -25.39 -8.84
C MET A 1 -9.38 -24.13 -8.14
N SER A 2 -8.10 -24.06 -7.83
CA SER A 2 -7.50 -22.82 -7.32
C SER A 2 -7.42 -21.85 -8.49
N LEU A 3 -8.31 -20.86 -8.54
CA LEU A 3 -8.12 -19.69 -9.41
C LEU A 3 -6.83 -19.03 -8.92
N THR A 4 -5.70 -19.38 -9.52
CA THR A 4 -4.47 -18.63 -9.38
C THR A 4 -4.82 -17.22 -9.81
N SER A 5 -4.80 -16.29 -8.86
CA SER A 5 -4.96 -14.86 -9.10
C SER A 5 -3.84 -14.42 -10.04
N THR A 6 -4.06 -14.61 -11.34
CA THR A 6 -3.39 -13.82 -12.34
C THR A 6 -3.78 -12.39 -12.01
N LYS A 7 -2.79 -11.59 -11.61
CA LYS A 7 -2.97 -10.19 -11.15
C LYS A 7 -3.55 -9.28 -12.24
N ILE A 8 -3.63 -9.80 -13.47
CA ILE A 8 -4.22 -9.15 -14.62
C ILE A 8 -5.70 -9.53 -14.63
N LEU A 9 -6.56 -8.55 -14.37
CA LEU A 9 -7.99 -8.75 -14.55
C LEU A 9 -8.24 -9.07 -16.02
N PRO A 10 -8.93 -10.18 -16.31
CA PRO A 10 -9.15 -10.61 -17.69
C PRO A 10 -10.01 -9.58 -18.42
N ASN A 11 -9.73 -9.41 -19.72
CA ASN A 11 -10.41 -8.44 -20.57
C ASN A 11 -11.94 -8.64 -20.54
N PRO A 12 -12.71 -7.54 -20.60
CA PRO A 12 -14.15 -7.61 -20.73
C PRO A 12 -14.53 -8.35 -22.02
N ILE A 13 -15.56 -9.18 -21.95
CA ILE A 13 -16.03 -9.95 -23.09
C ILE A 13 -16.94 -9.04 -23.93
N SER A 14 -16.73 -9.01 -25.24
CA SER A 14 -17.61 -8.35 -26.20
C SER A 14 -18.10 -9.35 -27.25
N VAL A 15 -19.37 -9.26 -27.63
CA VAL A 15 -19.98 -10.10 -28.67
C VAL A 15 -20.60 -9.15 -29.68
N LYS A 16 -20.11 -9.21 -30.93
CA LYS A 16 -20.56 -8.33 -32.03
C LYS A 16 -20.43 -6.84 -31.70
N GLY A 17 -19.32 -6.45 -31.04
CA GLY A 17 -19.06 -5.05 -30.67
C GLY A 17 -19.98 -4.48 -29.59
N LYS A 18 -20.88 -5.29 -29.03
CA LYS A 18 -21.68 -4.92 -27.88
C LYS A 18 -21.07 -5.51 -26.62
N PRO A 19 -21.18 -4.78 -25.50
CA PRO A 19 -20.94 -5.35 -24.18
C PRO A 19 -21.64 -6.67 -24.03
N ALA A 20 -20.88 -7.75 -23.91
CA ALA A 20 -21.42 -9.07 -23.74
C ALA A 20 -21.17 -9.49 -22.32
N PHE A 21 -22.20 -9.30 -21.51
CA PHE A 21 -22.29 -9.88 -20.18
C PHE A 21 -22.65 -11.39 -20.27
N TRP A 22 -22.96 -11.88 -21.49
CA TRP A 22 -23.52 -13.20 -21.78
C TRP A 22 -23.03 -13.80 -23.12
N LEU A 23 -22.85 -15.12 -23.13
CA LEU A 23 -23.02 -16.00 -24.28
C LEU A 23 -23.92 -17.17 -23.83
N VAL A 24 -24.90 -17.55 -24.65
CA VAL A 24 -25.89 -18.64 -24.42
C VAL A 24 -25.45 -19.82 -25.32
N ARG A 25 -25.34 -21.12 -24.95
CA ARG A 25 -26.05 -22.02 -24.02
C ARG A 25 -25.13 -23.23 -23.73
N GLY A 26 -25.08 -23.77 -22.51
CA GLY A 26 -24.52 -25.10 -22.21
C GLY A 26 -23.12 -25.17 -21.55
N GLU A 27 -22.42 -24.05 -21.41
CA GLU A 27 -21.04 -24.00 -20.90
C GLU A 27 -20.90 -23.05 -19.70
N LEU A 28 -19.93 -23.30 -18.83
CA LEU A 28 -19.68 -22.61 -17.56
C LEU A 28 -19.70 -21.07 -17.70
N ARG A 29 -20.54 -20.41 -16.88
CA ARG A 29 -20.83 -18.97 -16.95
C ARG A 29 -19.89 -18.14 -16.09
N VAL A 30 -19.36 -17.06 -16.66
CA VAL A 30 -18.54 -16.07 -15.94
C VAL A 30 -19.31 -14.75 -15.83
N LEU A 31 -19.73 -14.38 -14.61
CA LEU A 31 -20.32 -13.06 -14.33
C LEU A 31 -19.19 -12.05 -14.15
N ARG A 32 -18.97 -11.18 -15.12
CA ARG A 32 -17.96 -10.11 -15.06
C ARG A 32 -18.57 -8.77 -15.47
N PRO A 33 -18.24 -7.69 -14.77
CA PRO A 33 -18.59 -6.35 -15.21
C PRO A 33 -17.68 -5.91 -16.34
N GLN A 34 -18.06 -4.83 -17.02
CA GLN A 34 -17.20 -4.15 -17.98
C GLN A 34 -16.47 -3.00 -17.32
N TRP A 35 -15.15 -3.14 -17.18
CA TRP A 35 -14.30 -2.16 -16.49
C TRP A 35 -14.19 -0.81 -17.22
N GLU A 36 -14.48 -0.79 -18.52
CA GLU A 36 -14.43 0.41 -19.37
C GLU A 36 -15.76 1.19 -19.38
N LEU A 37 -16.85 0.58 -18.89
CA LEU A 37 -18.13 1.25 -18.74
C LEU A 37 -18.23 1.92 -17.38
N THR A 38 -19.14 2.90 -17.28
CA THR A 38 -19.47 3.52 -16.00
C THR A 38 -20.26 2.55 -15.11
N TRP A 39 -20.35 2.87 -13.81
CA TRP A 39 -21.12 2.05 -12.88
C TRP A 39 -22.59 1.96 -13.30
N GLU A 40 -23.21 3.06 -13.76
CA GLU A 40 -24.64 3.11 -14.11
C GLU A 40 -24.97 2.13 -15.24
N ALA A 41 -24.11 2.04 -16.25
CA ALA A 41 -24.27 1.11 -17.36
C ALA A 41 -24.12 -0.35 -16.90
N ASN A 42 -23.16 -0.63 -16.01
CA ASN A 42 -23.02 -1.96 -15.41
C ASN A 42 -24.21 -2.28 -14.49
N ALA A 43 -24.67 -1.33 -13.68
CA ALA A 43 -25.74 -1.54 -12.70
C ALA A 43 -27.02 -2.06 -13.37
N VAL A 44 -27.42 -1.43 -14.48
CA VAL A 44 -28.62 -1.82 -15.24
C VAL A 44 -28.52 -3.24 -15.81
N ALA A 45 -27.34 -3.66 -16.28
CA ALA A 45 -27.17 -4.91 -16.99
C ALA A 45 -26.70 -6.08 -16.12
N TRP A 46 -26.04 -5.82 -14.99
CA TRP A 46 -25.22 -6.81 -14.28
C TRP A 46 -25.61 -7.01 -12.81
N VAL A 47 -26.05 -5.96 -12.10
CA VAL A 47 -26.20 -6.00 -10.64
C VAL A 47 -27.30 -6.95 -10.19
N ASP A 48 -28.48 -6.92 -10.82
CA ASP A 48 -29.60 -7.79 -10.44
C ASP A 48 -29.23 -9.26 -10.49
N GLU A 49 -28.47 -9.65 -11.52
CA GLU A 49 -28.04 -11.03 -11.70
C GLU A 49 -26.97 -11.46 -10.71
N VAL A 50 -25.98 -10.60 -10.45
CA VAL A 50 -24.98 -10.86 -9.42
C VAL A 50 -25.63 -10.94 -8.05
N ALA A 51 -26.56 -10.05 -7.75
CA ALA A 51 -27.31 -10.08 -6.51
C ALA A 51 -28.12 -11.37 -6.37
N ALA A 52 -28.82 -11.80 -7.42
CA ALA A 52 -29.53 -13.08 -7.43
C ALA A 52 -28.57 -14.27 -7.20
N LYS A 53 -27.36 -14.23 -7.78
CA LYS A 53 -26.34 -15.26 -7.54
C LYS A 53 -25.80 -15.24 -6.11
N ILE A 54 -25.54 -14.05 -5.55
CA ILE A 54 -25.13 -13.88 -4.16
C ILE A 54 -26.21 -14.44 -3.22
N LYS A 55 -27.49 -14.12 -3.46
CA LYS A 55 -28.59 -14.64 -2.64
C LYS A 55 -28.72 -16.16 -2.70
N SER A 56 -28.52 -16.75 -3.87
CA SER A 56 -28.68 -18.20 -4.07
C SER A 56 -27.47 -19.02 -3.62
N HIS A 57 -26.26 -18.54 -3.87
CA HIS A 57 -25.03 -19.33 -3.70
C HIS A 57 -23.99 -18.68 -2.78
N GLY A 58 -24.21 -17.45 -2.30
CA GLY A 58 -23.26 -16.69 -1.46
C GLY A 58 -22.68 -17.47 -0.29
N HIS A 59 -23.52 -18.26 0.37
CA HIS A 59 -23.19 -19.11 1.52
C HIS A 59 -22.17 -20.21 1.20
N LEU A 60 -21.96 -20.54 -0.08
CA LEU A 60 -20.93 -21.50 -0.50
C LEU A 60 -19.53 -20.88 -0.47
N TRP A 61 -19.42 -19.56 -0.57
CA TRP A 61 -18.15 -18.82 -0.57
C TRP A 61 -17.86 -18.14 0.76
N ASP A 62 -18.90 -17.80 1.52
CA ASP A 62 -18.76 -17.31 2.90
C ASP A 62 -19.41 -18.28 3.89
N LEU A 63 -18.56 -19.03 4.60
CA LEU A 63 -18.98 -20.00 5.61
C LEU A 63 -19.64 -19.36 6.84
N ARG A 64 -19.51 -18.03 7.01
CA ARG A 64 -20.08 -17.31 8.15
C ARG A 64 -21.53 -16.89 7.92
N THR A 65 -21.97 -16.84 6.67
CA THR A 65 -23.29 -16.33 6.31
C THR A 65 -24.18 -17.46 5.80
N THR A 66 -25.37 -17.61 6.40
CA THR A 66 -26.33 -18.64 5.98
C THR A 66 -27.17 -18.17 4.78
N ALA A 67 -27.71 -19.12 4.02
CA ALA A 67 -28.60 -18.81 2.89
C ALA A 67 -29.88 -18.05 3.31
N ALA A 68 -30.34 -18.23 4.55
CA ALA A 68 -31.48 -17.49 5.09
C ALA A 68 -31.14 -16.00 5.25
N VAL A 69 -30.02 -15.68 5.90
CA VAL A 69 -29.52 -14.31 6.08
C VAL A 69 -29.29 -13.62 4.73
N LEU A 70 -28.76 -14.35 3.74
CA LEU A 70 -28.56 -13.79 2.39
C LEU A 70 -29.86 -13.39 1.68
N LYS A 71 -30.98 -14.08 1.95
CA LYS A 71 -32.28 -13.74 1.37
C LYS A 71 -32.87 -12.46 1.97
N GLU A 72 -32.59 -12.20 3.24
CA GLU A 72 -33.06 -11.03 3.99
C GLU A 72 -32.42 -9.72 3.54
N TYR A 73 -31.18 -9.75 3.03
CA TYR A 73 -30.55 -8.54 2.49
C TYR A 73 -31.35 -7.95 1.32
N THR A 74 -31.56 -6.63 1.36
CA THR A 74 -32.20 -5.90 0.27
C THR A 74 -31.30 -5.88 -0.96
N LEU A 75 -31.92 -5.71 -2.13
CA LEU A 75 -31.17 -5.57 -3.38
C LEU A 75 -30.20 -4.37 -3.32
N GLU A 76 -30.64 -3.27 -2.71
CA GLU A 76 -29.85 -2.05 -2.54
C GLU A 76 -28.58 -2.28 -1.72
N SER A 77 -28.68 -3.00 -0.60
CA SER A 77 -27.52 -3.33 0.24
C SER A 77 -26.50 -4.17 -0.52
N ILE A 78 -26.96 -5.18 -1.28
CA ILE A 78 -26.10 -6.01 -2.11
C ILE A 78 -25.50 -5.20 -3.26
N ALA A 79 -26.29 -4.35 -3.92
CA ALA A 79 -25.85 -3.48 -5.01
C ALA A 79 -24.76 -2.51 -4.54
N GLN A 80 -24.89 -1.94 -3.34
CA GLN A 80 -23.88 -1.07 -2.75
C GLN A 80 -22.56 -1.84 -2.50
N ALA A 81 -22.63 -3.06 -1.97
CA ALA A 81 -21.45 -3.90 -1.79
C ALA A 81 -20.78 -4.28 -3.14
N ILE A 82 -21.59 -4.58 -4.16
CA ILE A 82 -21.13 -4.82 -5.53
C ILE A 82 -20.46 -3.57 -6.09
N HIS A 83 -21.01 -2.38 -5.85
CA HIS A 83 -20.46 -1.11 -6.31
C HIS A 83 -19.05 -0.88 -5.74
N THR A 84 -18.88 -1.01 -4.43
CA THR A 84 -17.58 -0.87 -3.78
C THR A 84 -16.56 -1.90 -4.32
N ALA A 85 -17.00 -3.13 -4.58
CA ALA A 85 -16.13 -4.13 -5.22
C ALA A 85 -15.78 -3.73 -6.67
N PHE A 86 -16.74 -3.23 -7.44
CA PHE A 86 -16.54 -2.78 -8.82
C PHE A 86 -15.52 -1.64 -8.89
N GLU A 87 -15.65 -0.59 -8.06
CA GLU A 87 -14.70 0.52 -8.02
C GLU A 87 -13.27 0.04 -7.74
N ASN A 88 -13.11 -0.83 -6.74
CA ASN A 88 -11.81 -1.42 -6.39
C ASN A 88 -11.21 -2.22 -7.57
N TYR A 89 -12.01 -3.05 -8.25
CA TYR A 89 -11.54 -3.82 -9.39
C TYR A 89 -11.29 -2.94 -10.62
N GLN A 90 -12.09 -1.90 -10.84
CA GLN A 90 -11.88 -0.95 -11.93
C GLN A 90 -10.57 -0.19 -11.76
N GLN A 91 -10.27 0.26 -10.54
CA GLN A 91 -8.97 0.84 -10.22
C GLN A 91 -7.83 -0.15 -10.49
N GLN A 92 -7.95 -1.41 -10.03
CA GLN A 92 -6.96 -2.44 -10.33
C GLN A 92 -6.79 -2.69 -11.84
N TYR A 93 -7.89 -2.68 -12.60
CA TYR A 93 -7.87 -2.82 -14.06
C TYR A 93 -7.11 -1.66 -14.70
N GLN A 94 -7.42 -0.41 -14.34
CA GLN A 94 -6.72 0.77 -14.83
C GLN A 94 -5.22 0.72 -14.48
N LEU A 95 -4.87 0.24 -13.30
CA LEU A 95 -3.48 0.05 -12.89
C LEU A 95 -2.76 -1.03 -13.69
N SER A 96 -3.45 -2.10 -14.04
CA SER A 96 -2.90 -3.18 -14.87
C SER A 96 -2.62 -2.74 -16.31
N ARG A 97 -3.32 -1.70 -16.80
CA ARG A 97 -3.08 -1.08 -18.11
C ARG A 97 -1.93 -0.08 -18.11
N LYS A 98 -1.44 0.37 -16.95
CA LYS A 98 -0.25 1.24 -16.88
C LYS A 98 0.98 0.47 -17.38
N PRO A 99 1.97 1.15 -17.98
CA PRO A 99 3.24 0.53 -18.39
C PRO A 99 3.87 -0.32 -17.27
N ILE A 100 4.50 -1.44 -17.64
CA ILE A 100 5.12 -2.39 -16.70
C ILE A 100 6.13 -1.68 -15.78
N ALA A 101 6.89 -0.72 -16.30
CA ALA A 101 7.83 0.10 -15.53
C ALA A 101 7.16 0.86 -14.38
N ILE A 102 6.00 1.48 -14.62
CA ILE A 102 5.23 2.21 -13.59
C ILE A 102 4.68 1.22 -12.55
N GLN A 103 4.19 0.06 -12.98
CA GLN A 103 3.73 -0.98 -12.06
C GLN A 103 4.88 -1.50 -11.18
N ALA A 104 6.05 -1.74 -11.77
CA ALA A 104 7.25 -2.19 -11.06
C ALA A 104 7.72 -1.13 -10.03
N ALA A 105 7.74 0.14 -10.42
CA ALA A 105 8.08 1.25 -9.53
C ALA A 105 7.10 1.34 -8.35
N ARG A 106 5.78 1.26 -8.61
CA ARG A 106 4.76 1.23 -7.56
C ARG A 106 4.93 0.05 -6.62
N ARG A 107 5.11 -1.17 -7.15
CA ARG A 107 5.39 -2.36 -6.32
C ARG A 107 6.64 -2.16 -5.47
N SER A 108 7.69 -1.55 -6.02
CA SER A 108 8.90 -1.21 -5.28
C SER A 108 8.64 -0.20 -4.17
N ALA A 109 7.89 0.88 -4.45
CA ALA A 109 7.50 1.89 -3.48
C ALA A 109 6.64 1.30 -2.35
N THR A 110 5.60 0.53 -2.68
CA THR A 110 4.75 -0.17 -1.70
C THR A 110 5.57 -1.10 -0.81
N ARG A 111 6.52 -1.87 -1.37
CA ARG A 111 7.42 -2.71 -0.57
C ARG A 111 8.31 -1.88 0.36
N ARG A 112 8.89 -0.78 -0.12
CA ARG A 112 9.70 0.15 0.68
C ARG A 112 8.88 0.75 1.83
N ASN A 113 7.68 1.24 1.55
CA ASN A 113 6.77 1.82 2.55
C ASN A 113 6.29 0.78 3.56
N GLY A 114 5.98 -0.44 3.11
CA GLY A 114 5.66 -1.56 3.98
C GLY A 114 6.81 -1.89 4.95
N ARG A 115 8.06 -1.90 4.45
CA ARG A 115 9.26 -2.07 5.31
C ARG A 115 9.42 -0.94 6.32
N LYS A 116 9.27 0.33 5.89
CA LYS A 116 9.30 1.49 6.80
C LYS A 116 8.23 1.39 7.88
N LYS A 117 6.98 1.04 7.53
CA LYS A 117 5.87 0.85 8.47
C LYS A 117 6.15 -0.28 9.47
N ALA A 118 6.65 -1.42 8.99
CA ALA A 118 7.03 -2.53 9.86
C ALA A 118 8.18 -2.14 10.82
N LYS A 119 9.18 -1.39 10.33
CA LYS A 119 10.31 -0.89 11.13
C LYS A 119 9.85 0.10 12.20
N ALA A 120 9.01 1.06 11.83
CA ALA A 120 8.42 2.05 12.73
C ALA A 120 7.64 1.36 13.87
N ASN A 121 6.72 0.46 13.53
CA ASN A 121 5.93 -0.29 14.50
C ASN A 121 6.81 -1.14 15.43
N LEU A 122 7.84 -1.78 14.87
CA LEU A 122 8.76 -2.58 15.67
C LEU A 122 9.54 -1.71 16.66
N ARG A 123 10.12 -0.59 16.20
CA ARG A 123 10.82 0.36 17.07
C ARG A 123 9.89 0.94 18.13
N ALA A 124 8.65 1.29 17.78
CA ALA A 124 7.66 1.78 18.73
C ALA A 124 7.43 0.77 19.87
N SER A 125 7.31 -0.53 19.54
CA SER A 125 7.18 -1.61 20.53
C SER A 125 8.47 -1.93 21.31
N TYR A 126 9.58 -1.25 21.05
CA TYR A 126 10.83 -1.40 21.81
C TYR A 126 11.32 -0.07 22.39
N ARG A 127 10.55 1.00 22.20
CA ARG A 127 10.89 2.36 22.62
C ARG A 127 11.26 2.44 24.10
N TRP A 128 10.51 1.76 24.96
CA TRP A 128 10.74 1.74 26.41
C TRP A 128 12.05 1.07 26.84
N THR A 129 12.75 0.38 25.94
CA THR A 129 14.06 -0.21 26.25
C THR A 129 15.17 0.83 26.30
N VAL A 130 14.94 2.02 25.73
CA VAL A 130 15.87 3.16 25.74
C VAL A 130 15.17 4.34 26.41
N PRO A 131 15.36 4.55 27.73
CA PRO A 131 14.64 5.58 28.49
C PRO A 131 14.75 6.99 27.90
N ALA A 132 15.89 7.32 27.29
CA ALA A 132 16.10 8.61 26.62
C ALA A 132 15.12 8.87 25.47
N MET A 133 14.63 7.83 24.79
CA MET A 133 13.65 7.95 23.70
C MET A 133 12.19 7.86 24.16
N ALA A 134 11.95 7.68 25.47
CA ALA A 134 10.59 7.57 25.99
C ALA A 134 9.81 8.90 25.94
N GLY A 135 10.52 10.03 25.89
CA GLY A 135 9.92 11.37 25.84
C GLY A 135 9.16 11.65 24.54
N PRO A 136 8.05 12.41 24.58
CA PRO A 136 7.17 12.66 23.43
C PRO A 136 7.86 13.39 22.27
N GLU A 137 8.94 14.12 22.52
CA GLU A 137 9.78 14.76 21.51
C GLU A 137 10.33 13.77 20.48
N TYR A 138 10.47 12.48 20.84
CA TYR A 138 10.93 11.40 19.94
C TYR A 138 9.78 10.63 19.27
N ASP A 139 8.50 10.94 19.53
CA ASP A 139 7.36 10.23 18.94
C ASP A 139 7.47 10.18 17.40
N HIS A 140 7.91 11.28 16.78
CA HIS A 140 8.08 11.39 15.33
C HIS A 140 9.00 10.29 14.76
N ALA A 141 10.06 9.94 15.50
CA ALA A 141 11.06 8.94 15.11
C ALA A 141 10.50 7.50 15.07
N PHE A 142 9.29 7.28 15.56
CA PHE A 142 8.56 6.00 15.53
C PHE A 142 7.43 5.98 14.52
N THR A 143 7.31 6.99 13.66
CA THR A 143 6.35 6.98 12.55
C THR A 143 7.02 6.51 11.25
N PRO A 144 6.26 5.95 10.29
CA PRO A 144 6.83 5.39 9.06
C PRO A 144 7.60 6.41 8.19
N GLY A 145 7.15 7.67 8.14
CA GLY A 145 7.74 8.71 7.29
C GLY A 145 9.19 9.06 7.66
N TYR A 146 9.52 9.04 8.97
CA TYR A 146 10.87 9.35 9.46
C TYR A 146 11.81 8.13 9.55
N GLN A 147 11.37 6.95 9.11
CA GLN A 147 12.23 5.76 9.07
C GLN A 147 13.25 5.83 7.93
N SER A 148 14.42 5.25 8.17
CA SER A 148 15.39 5.01 7.09
C SER A 148 14.78 4.13 6.01
N THR A 149 15.23 4.31 4.76
CA THR A 149 14.91 3.35 3.70
C THR A 149 15.92 2.20 3.80
N ASP A 150 15.40 0.97 3.80
CA ASP A 150 16.20 -0.24 3.68
C ASP A 150 16.22 -0.62 2.18
N ASP A 151 17.36 -0.39 1.55
CA ASP A 151 17.62 -0.73 0.15
C ASP A 151 18.31 -2.09 0.09
N SER A 152 17.94 -2.94 -0.88
CA SER A 152 18.71 -4.15 -1.14
C SER A 152 20.05 -3.73 -1.70
N VAL A 153 21.17 -4.14 -1.08
CA VAL A 153 22.50 -3.95 -1.68
C VAL A 153 22.43 -4.60 -3.05
N GLN A 154 22.54 -3.78 -4.08
CA GLN A 154 22.55 -4.22 -5.47
C GLN A 154 23.92 -4.82 -5.72
N GLY A 155 24.22 -5.92 -5.04
CA GLY A 155 25.44 -6.69 -5.25
C GLY A 155 25.33 -7.23 -6.67
N ASP A 156 26.15 -6.65 -7.56
CA ASP A 156 26.34 -6.99 -8.97
C ASP A 156 25.44 -8.13 -9.45
N VAL A 157 24.16 -7.81 -9.67
CA VAL A 157 23.16 -8.79 -10.06
C VAL A 157 23.28 -9.00 -11.57
N SER A 158 24.49 -9.31 -12.04
CA SER A 158 24.77 -9.84 -13.38
C SER A 158 24.12 -11.22 -13.61
N ALA A 159 23.19 -11.64 -12.75
CA ALA A 159 22.46 -12.92 -12.79
C ALA A 159 20.93 -12.77 -12.72
N LEU A 160 20.38 -11.54 -12.77
CA LEU A 160 19.00 -11.35 -13.20
C LEU A 160 19.04 -11.16 -14.71
N ASP A 161 19.09 -12.29 -15.41
CA ASP A 161 18.86 -12.34 -16.84
C ASP A 161 17.55 -11.59 -17.16
N PRO A 162 17.59 -10.51 -17.96
CA PRO A 162 16.39 -9.77 -18.34
C PRO A 162 15.39 -10.63 -19.15
N ALA A 163 15.79 -11.83 -19.60
CA ALA A 163 14.90 -12.81 -20.20
C ALA A 163 14.20 -13.75 -19.18
N THR A 164 14.42 -13.60 -17.86
CA THR A 164 13.68 -14.39 -16.85
C THR A 164 12.46 -13.68 -16.23
N GLU A 165 12.19 -12.42 -16.58
CA GLU A 165 10.86 -11.81 -16.41
C GLU A 165 9.98 -11.95 -17.66
N ASP A 166 10.53 -12.43 -18.78
CA ASP A 166 9.72 -13.10 -19.79
C ASP A 166 9.44 -14.51 -19.25
N GLU A 167 8.25 -14.68 -18.67
CA GLU A 167 7.56 -15.96 -18.75
C GLU A 167 7.49 -16.32 -20.23
N GLY A 168 8.54 -16.96 -20.73
CA GLY A 168 8.56 -17.56 -22.03
C GLY A 168 7.27 -18.36 -22.13
N ALA A 169 6.45 -17.99 -23.11
CA ALA A 169 5.37 -18.80 -23.64
C ALA A 169 5.97 -20.11 -24.18
N THR A 170 6.52 -20.92 -23.28
CA THR A 170 6.68 -22.33 -23.50
C THR A 170 5.25 -22.84 -23.42
N VAL A 171 4.70 -23.08 -24.61
CA VAL A 171 3.56 -23.96 -24.82
C VAL A 171 4.00 -25.32 -24.27
N ILE A 172 3.92 -25.47 -22.94
CA ILE A 172 4.07 -26.75 -22.27
C ILE A 172 2.64 -27.25 -22.12
N GLU A 173 2.36 -28.27 -22.93
CA GLU A 173 1.16 -29.08 -22.86
C GLU A 173 0.84 -29.46 -21.41
N GLU A 174 -0.44 -29.31 -21.09
CA GLU A 174 -1.20 -29.76 -19.94
C GLU A 174 -0.47 -30.65 -18.92
N GLY A 175 0.12 -30.01 -17.90
CA GLY A 175 0.60 -30.70 -16.72
C GLY A 175 0.96 -29.69 -15.65
N VAL A 176 0.03 -29.45 -14.72
CA VAL A 176 0.08 -28.47 -13.61
C VAL A 176 1.40 -28.60 -12.82
N LYS A 177 2.45 -27.91 -13.27
CA LYS A 177 3.64 -27.66 -12.47
C LYS A 177 3.33 -26.45 -11.59
N VAL A 178 3.05 -26.72 -10.33
CA VAL A 178 3.07 -25.73 -9.25
C VAL A 178 4.42 -25.02 -9.34
N LEU A 179 4.41 -23.77 -9.81
CA LEU A 179 5.57 -22.89 -9.81
C LEU A 179 6.06 -22.79 -8.36
N GLN A 180 7.07 -23.58 -8.01
CA GLN A 180 7.76 -23.44 -6.75
C GLN A 180 8.47 -22.10 -6.81
N HIS A 181 7.86 -21.06 -6.24
CA HIS A 181 8.50 -19.78 -6.02
C HIS A 181 9.80 -20.03 -5.26
N VAL A 182 10.92 -20.03 -5.98
CA VAL A 182 12.25 -20.04 -5.37
C VAL A 182 12.32 -18.77 -4.54
N LYS A 183 12.34 -18.91 -3.22
CA LYS A 183 12.55 -17.78 -2.32
C LYS A 183 13.93 -17.23 -2.63
N ALA A 184 13.99 -16.14 -3.38
CA ALA A 184 15.23 -15.41 -3.57
C ALA A 184 15.84 -15.17 -2.18
N SER A 185 17.07 -15.66 -1.97
CA SER A 185 17.80 -15.39 -0.75
C SER A 185 17.82 -13.89 -0.57
N THR A 186 17.24 -13.41 0.54
CA THR A 186 17.16 -11.98 0.79
C THR A 186 18.57 -11.53 1.14
N GLY A 187 19.25 -10.93 0.17
CA GLY A 187 20.56 -10.34 0.38
C GLY A 187 20.55 -9.33 1.53
N PRO A 188 21.74 -8.96 2.05
CA PRO A 188 21.83 -7.97 3.11
C PRO A 188 21.21 -6.64 2.68
N PHE A 189 20.53 -5.97 3.61
CA PHE A 189 19.96 -4.64 3.35
C PHE A 189 20.95 -3.56 3.76
N GLU A 190 21.03 -2.49 2.99
CA GLU A 190 21.71 -1.27 3.36
C GLU A 190 20.70 -0.25 3.89
N THR A 191 20.97 0.30 5.07
CA THR A 191 20.10 1.29 5.70
C THR A 191 20.76 2.66 5.67
N HIS A 192 20.09 3.64 5.07
CA HIS A 192 20.56 5.02 4.98
C HIS A 192 19.77 5.93 5.92
N ALA A 193 20.43 6.54 6.88
CA ALA A 193 19.83 7.58 7.73
C ALA A 193 19.53 8.84 6.88
N PRO A 194 18.44 9.57 7.15
CA PRO A 194 18.22 10.88 6.55
C PRO A 194 19.18 11.92 7.13
N THR A 195 19.64 12.86 6.29
CA THR A 195 20.56 13.97 6.65
C THR A 195 19.94 14.99 7.59
N TYR A 196 18.62 15.21 7.53
CA TYR A 196 17.92 16.13 8.43
C TYR A 196 17.95 15.70 9.90
N ARG A 197 18.28 14.44 10.20
CA ARG A 197 18.27 13.91 11.56
C ARG A 197 19.49 14.42 12.33
N LEU A 198 19.29 14.82 13.59
CA LEU A 198 20.40 15.13 14.48
C LEU A 198 21.32 13.93 14.72
N ASP A 199 22.61 14.23 14.88
CA ASP A 199 23.64 13.24 15.19
C ASP A 199 23.37 12.53 16.52
N GLU A 200 22.76 13.20 17.49
CA GLU A 200 22.39 12.66 18.80
C GLU A 200 21.25 11.62 18.73
N THR A 201 20.33 11.76 17.78
CA THR A 201 19.17 10.86 17.65
C THR A 201 19.56 9.51 17.05
N THR A 202 20.59 9.48 16.22
CA THR A 202 21.07 8.27 15.55
C THR A 202 21.52 7.17 16.53
N PRO A 203 22.45 7.41 17.49
CA PRO A 203 22.89 6.39 18.43
C PRO A 203 21.75 5.86 19.33
N LEU A 204 20.76 6.69 19.65
CA LEU A 204 19.58 6.25 20.40
C LEU A 204 18.73 5.24 19.60
N LEU A 205 18.46 5.53 18.33
CA LEU A 205 17.75 4.60 17.45
C LEU A 205 18.53 3.30 17.22
N ASP A 206 19.85 3.38 17.23
CA ASP A 206 20.74 2.24 17.09
C ASP A 206 20.73 1.33 18.31
N GLU A 207 20.61 1.93 19.50
CA GLU A 207 20.41 1.20 20.74
C GLU A 207 19.06 0.45 20.72
N VAL A 208 17.99 1.11 20.25
CA VAL A 208 16.68 0.46 20.05
C VAL A 208 16.81 -0.72 19.08
N ASP A 209 17.46 -0.53 17.92
CA ASP A 209 17.67 -1.59 16.94
C ASP A 209 18.53 -2.74 17.49
N SER A 210 19.53 -2.43 18.32
CA SER A 210 20.36 -3.43 19.01
C SER A 210 19.53 -4.25 20.00
N ASN A 211 18.62 -3.62 20.75
CA ASN A 211 17.72 -4.30 21.67
C ASN A 211 16.69 -5.18 20.93
N ILE A 212 16.22 -4.74 19.75
CA ILE A 212 15.39 -5.57 18.86
C ILE A 212 16.19 -6.79 18.38
N ALA A 213 17.42 -6.60 17.92
CA ALA A 213 18.28 -7.68 17.43
C ALA A 213 18.59 -8.72 18.51
N LYS A 214 18.83 -8.29 19.75
CA LYS A 214 19.01 -9.19 20.91
C LYS A 214 17.80 -10.11 21.14
N LYS A 215 16.56 -9.62 20.92
CA LYS A 215 15.34 -10.41 21.15
C LYS A 215 14.86 -11.23 19.95
N ARG A 216 15.03 -10.72 18.73
CA ARG A 216 14.47 -11.34 17.50
C ARG A 216 15.53 -11.98 16.61
N GLY A 217 16.80 -11.87 16.97
CA GLY A 217 17.93 -12.20 16.11
C GLY A 217 18.38 -11.01 15.26
N ALA A 218 19.66 -10.99 14.91
CA ALA A 218 20.22 -9.96 14.04
C ALA A 218 19.68 -10.12 12.61
N ALA A 219 19.14 -9.04 12.06
CA ALA A 219 18.93 -8.96 10.62
C ALA A 219 20.25 -8.59 9.95
N ASN A 220 20.59 -9.24 8.82
CA ASN A 220 21.75 -8.86 8.00
C ASN A 220 21.50 -7.48 7.39
N ARG A 221 21.94 -6.44 8.09
CA ARG A 221 21.82 -5.04 7.69
C ARG A 221 23.16 -4.34 7.82
N TYR A 222 23.55 -3.62 6.78
CA TYR A 222 24.69 -2.71 6.79
C TYR A 222 24.21 -1.28 6.87
N ARG A 223 25.04 -0.42 7.43
CA ARG A 223 24.78 1.02 7.43
C ARG A 223 25.47 1.66 6.25
N GLY A 224 24.66 2.31 5.43
CA GLY A 224 25.17 3.18 4.37
C GLY A 224 25.39 4.59 4.88
N ALA A 225 26.02 5.41 4.04
CA ALA A 225 26.14 6.85 4.29
C ALA A 225 24.76 7.51 4.41
N PRO A 226 24.62 8.59 5.21
CA PRO A 226 23.39 9.37 5.24
C PRO A 226 22.99 9.83 3.83
N ARG A 227 21.69 9.83 3.55
CA ARG A 227 21.15 10.30 2.27
C ARG A 227 20.33 11.56 2.46
N ASP A 228 20.52 12.48 1.52
CA ASP A 228 19.73 13.68 1.47
C ASP A 228 18.27 13.34 1.12
N LYS A 229 17.35 13.75 1.99
CA LYS A 229 15.92 13.46 1.87
C LYS A 229 15.11 14.63 2.40
N PRO A 230 14.03 15.02 1.72
CA PRO A 230 13.12 16.03 2.25
C PRO A 230 12.44 15.54 3.53
N LEU A 231 11.96 16.48 4.34
CA LEU A 231 11.11 16.16 5.47
C LEU A 231 9.79 15.53 4.95
N PRO A 232 9.33 14.41 5.55
CA PRO A 232 8.10 13.77 5.10
C PRO A 232 6.90 14.68 5.35
N LEU A 233 5.94 14.69 4.41
CA LEU A 233 4.68 15.39 4.61
C LEU A 233 3.79 14.54 5.53
N VAL A 234 3.73 14.91 6.81
CA VAL A 234 2.94 14.16 7.79
C VAL A 234 1.47 14.52 7.66
N ARG A 235 0.62 13.51 7.48
CA ARG A 235 -0.84 13.63 7.55
C ARG A 235 -1.35 13.25 8.94
N LYS A 236 -2.50 13.81 9.35
CA LYS A 236 -3.17 13.43 10.61
C LYS A 236 -3.43 11.92 10.58
N SER A 237 -2.89 11.17 11.54
CA SER A 237 -3.17 9.74 11.71
C SER A 237 -3.90 9.55 13.02
N LYS A 238 -5.12 9.02 12.98
CA LYS A 238 -5.99 8.87 14.16
C LYS A 238 -6.14 10.18 14.95
N GLY A 239 -6.35 11.29 14.25
CA GLY A 239 -6.47 12.62 14.85
C GLY A 239 -5.15 13.30 15.23
N LYS A 240 -4.07 12.55 15.46
CA LYS A 240 -2.78 13.11 15.87
C LYS A 240 -1.88 13.44 14.67
N LEU A 241 -1.34 14.66 14.65
CA LEU A 241 -0.38 15.11 13.65
C LEU A 241 1.05 15.04 14.21
N MET A 242 1.81 14.04 13.79
CA MET A 242 3.14 13.78 14.35
C MET A 242 4.25 14.48 13.56
N ARG A 243 4.45 15.77 13.79
CA ARG A 243 5.56 16.52 13.18
C ARG A 243 6.84 16.41 14.02
N ILE A 244 7.99 16.45 13.35
CA ILE A 244 9.28 16.57 14.01
C ILE A 244 9.41 17.98 14.64
N PRO A 245 9.80 18.09 15.92
CA PRO A 245 10.15 19.38 16.51
C PRO A 245 11.30 20.03 15.74
N ARG A 246 11.26 21.36 15.54
CA ARG A 246 12.33 22.07 14.81
C ARG A 246 13.70 21.85 15.45
N ASN A 247 13.77 21.87 16.79
CA ASN A 247 14.99 21.58 17.54
C ASN A 247 15.53 20.15 17.37
N MET A 248 14.79 19.23 16.75
CA MET A 248 15.21 17.85 16.44
C MET A 248 15.69 17.68 14.99
N VAL A 249 15.75 18.78 14.22
CA VAL A 249 16.24 18.83 12.84
C VAL A 249 17.65 19.43 12.82
N ASN A 250 18.54 18.86 12.01
CA ASN A 250 19.89 19.38 11.84
C ASN A 250 19.84 20.82 11.29
N PRO A 251 20.37 21.83 12.02
CA PRO A 251 20.27 23.22 11.63
C PRO A 251 21.02 23.55 10.33
N VAL A 252 22.12 22.83 10.05
CA VAL A 252 22.89 22.99 8.81
C VAL A 252 22.05 22.54 7.62
N TRP A 253 21.43 21.35 7.73
CA TRP A 253 20.54 20.83 6.70
C TRP A 253 19.34 21.75 6.47
N LEU A 254 18.75 22.28 7.54
CA LEU A 254 17.60 23.19 7.45
C LEU A 254 17.95 24.53 6.78
N ALA A 255 19.18 25.02 6.97
CA ALA A 255 19.67 26.23 6.30
C ALA A 255 19.82 26.03 4.78
N GLU A 256 20.19 24.82 4.35
CA GLU A 256 20.27 24.42 2.94
C GLU A 256 18.89 24.21 2.31
N HIS A 257 17.93 23.67 3.09
CA HIS A 257 16.59 23.27 2.64
C HIS A 257 15.48 24.21 3.16
N LYS A 258 15.55 25.48 2.77
CA LYS A 258 14.61 26.52 3.23
C LYS A 258 13.15 26.22 2.89
N GLU A 259 12.90 25.45 1.83
CA GLU A 259 11.56 25.01 1.45
C GLU A 259 10.93 24.02 2.43
N SER A 260 11.77 23.29 3.18
CA SER A 260 11.38 22.39 4.27
C SER A 260 11.19 23.13 5.59
N ASP A 261 11.66 24.38 5.69
CA ASP A 261 11.46 25.27 6.82
C ASP A 261 10.06 25.91 6.84
N LYS A 262 9.03 25.06 6.95
CA LYS A 262 7.62 25.48 6.97
C LYS A 262 6.86 24.79 8.10
N PRO A 263 5.87 25.46 8.71
CA PRO A 263 5.04 24.86 9.78
C PRO A 263 4.34 23.56 9.37
N ARG A 264 4.13 23.30 8.07
CA ARG A 264 3.53 22.05 7.60
C ARG A 264 4.41 20.81 7.84
N PHE A 265 5.73 20.97 7.92
CA PHE A 265 6.70 19.87 8.06
C PHE A 265 7.20 19.70 9.50
N MET A 266 7.19 20.76 10.31
CA MET A 266 7.76 20.77 11.66
C MET A 266 6.76 21.30 12.69
N ALA A 267 6.88 20.82 13.92
CA ALA A 267 6.18 21.41 15.06
C ALA A 267 6.90 22.71 15.50
N ALA A 268 6.13 23.67 16.02
CA ALA A 268 6.71 24.87 16.62
C ALA A 268 7.52 24.50 17.88
N ASP A 269 8.59 25.24 18.15
CA ASP A 269 9.44 24.99 19.32
C ASP A 269 8.62 25.09 20.62
N GLY A 270 8.70 24.06 21.46
CA GLY A 270 8.00 24.01 22.74
C GLY A 270 6.55 23.52 22.70
N ILE A 271 5.96 23.32 21.52
CA ILE A 271 4.63 22.71 21.39
C ILE A 271 4.81 21.23 21.07
N VAL A 272 4.80 20.39 22.10
CA VAL A 272 4.59 18.96 21.90
C VAL A 272 3.19 18.81 21.32
N ALA A 273 3.09 18.38 20.06
CA ALA A 273 1.86 18.30 19.26
C ALA A 273 0.83 17.31 19.83
N ASN A 274 0.26 17.67 20.98
CA ASN A 274 -1.00 17.18 21.54
C ASN A 274 -2.01 18.34 21.43
N ASP A 275 -2.16 18.91 20.22
CA ASP A 275 -3.28 19.81 19.95
C ASP A 275 -4.57 18.96 19.96
N GLU A 276 -5.15 18.81 21.14
CA GLU A 276 -6.51 18.31 21.40
C GLU A 276 -7.58 19.40 21.17
N GLU A 277 -7.22 20.51 20.52
CA GLU A 277 -8.15 21.59 20.19
C GLU A 277 -8.69 21.43 18.78
N ASP A 278 -9.68 20.54 18.63
CA ASP A 278 -10.80 20.64 17.68
C ASP A 278 -11.91 19.70 18.18
N GLN A 279 -12.43 20.00 19.38
CA GLN A 279 -13.82 19.64 19.71
C GLN A 279 -14.72 20.63 18.95
N GLU A 280 -14.91 20.40 17.65
CA GLU A 280 -16.17 20.81 17.03
C GLU A 280 -17.24 19.89 17.61
N GLU A 281 -18.04 20.45 18.53
CA GLU A 281 -19.36 19.93 18.90
C GLU A 281 -20.23 19.86 17.63
N GLY A 282 -20.12 18.74 16.91
CA GLY A 282 -20.93 18.41 15.75
C GLY A 282 -21.95 17.33 16.10
N GLU A 283 -23.15 17.77 16.43
CA GLU A 283 -24.45 17.09 16.37
C GLU A 283 -24.45 15.61 15.93
N ASP A 284 -24.77 14.72 16.88
CA ASP A 284 -25.88 13.77 16.91
C ASP A 284 -26.48 13.33 15.55
N GLY A 285 -25.66 12.86 14.62
CA GLY A 285 -26.10 12.13 13.44
C GLY A 285 -26.09 10.62 13.69
N GLU A 286 -27.27 10.02 13.91
CA GLU A 286 -27.48 8.57 13.87
C GLU A 286 -27.09 8.00 12.48
N GLY A 287 -25.80 7.69 12.31
CA GLY A 287 -25.24 7.07 11.13
C GLY A 287 -25.18 5.55 11.27
N VAL A 288 -26.12 4.87 10.63
CA VAL A 288 -26.19 3.41 10.45
C VAL A 288 -24.82 2.81 10.13
N GLY A 289 -24.42 1.81 10.92
CA GLY A 289 -23.11 1.18 10.91
C GLY A 289 -22.62 0.76 9.53
N ARG A 290 -21.55 1.41 9.07
CA ARG A 290 -20.74 0.95 7.94
C ARG A 290 -19.85 -0.20 8.40
N GLY A 291 -20.10 -1.36 7.79
CA GLY A 291 -19.40 -2.60 8.04
C GLY A 291 -17.89 -2.49 7.87
N ALA A 292 -17.20 -3.37 8.60
CA ALA A 292 -15.77 -3.64 8.49
C ALA A 292 -15.41 -4.05 7.05
N GLY A 293 -15.13 -3.05 6.21
CA GLY A 293 -14.47 -3.25 4.94
C GLY A 293 -13.08 -3.81 5.21
N MET A 294 -12.81 -5.02 4.70
CA MET A 294 -11.45 -5.54 4.57
C MET A 294 -10.58 -4.46 3.94
N GLY A 295 -9.68 -3.91 4.74
CA GLY A 295 -8.79 -2.82 4.38
C GLY A 295 -7.85 -3.22 3.25
N ALA A 296 -8.30 -3.03 2.01
CA ALA A 296 -7.46 -2.42 1.00
C ALA A 296 -7.20 -0.99 1.49
N GLY A 297 -6.22 -0.87 2.39
CA GLY A 297 -5.78 0.39 2.94
C GLY A 297 -5.13 1.23 1.85
N GLU A 298 -5.96 1.88 1.05
CA GLU A 298 -5.63 3.08 0.31
C GLU A 298 -5.72 4.27 1.28
N GLU A 299 -5.04 4.15 2.43
CA GLU A 299 -4.65 5.32 3.19
C GLU A 299 -3.69 6.06 2.28
N GLY A 300 -4.13 7.20 1.72
CA GLY A 300 -3.43 8.05 0.76
C GLY A 300 -1.95 8.21 1.05
N GLN A 301 -1.21 7.19 0.62
CA GLN A 301 0.23 7.14 0.59
C GLN A 301 0.55 7.93 -0.64
N GLU A 302 1.01 9.15 -0.44
CA GLU A 302 1.68 9.87 -1.50
C GLU A 302 2.70 8.91 -2.10
N ASP A 303 2.56 8.75 -3.41
CA ASP A 303 3.63 8.37 -4.31
C ASP A 303 4.77 9.39 -4.11
N GLU A 304 5.48 9.31 -2.97
CA GLU A 304 6.77 9.93 -2.76
C GLU A 304 7.71 9.33 -3.81
N GLY A 305 7.63 9.83 -5.05
CA GLY A 305 8.50 9.48 -6.17
C GLY A 305 7.88 8.72 -7.35
N ILE A 306 6.56 8.71 -7.60
CA ILE A 306 6.05 8.33 -8.94
C ILE A 306 5.69 9.54 -9.79
N GLU A 307 5.22 10.64 -9.19
CA GLU A 307 4.88 11.87 -9.95
C GLU A 307 6.09 12.50 -10.66
N ASP A 308 7.32 12.26 -10.18
CA ASP A 308 8.56 12.76 -10.80
C ASP A 308 9.29 11.72 -11.68
N MET A 309 8.75 10.52 -11.89
CA MET A 309 9.18 9.70 -13.02
C MET A 309 8.54 10.25 -14.30
N TYR A 310 8.92 11.47 -14.67
CA TYR A 310 8.92 11.88 -16.07
C TYR A 310 9.76 10.84 -16.81
N LEU A 311 9.08 9.89 -17.47
CA LEU A 311 9.67 9.14 -18.56
C LEU A 311 10.33 10.18 -19.46
N ASP A 312 11.66 10.08 -19.64
CA ASP A 312 12.40 10.92 -20.56
C ASP A 312 11.62 10.95 -21.89
N PRO A 313 11.15 12.12 -22.36
CA PRO A 313 10.38 12.24 -23.59
C PRO A 313 11.08 11.60 -24.80
N ARG A 314 12.39 11.39 -24.72
CA ARG A 314 13.21 10.75 -25.75
C ARG A 314 12.99 9.25 -25.92
N LEU A 315 12.26 8.59 -25.01
CA LEU A 315 11.96 7.15 -25.10
C LEU A 315 10.58 6.85 -25.73
N GLN A 316 9.90 7.84 -26.30
CA GLN A 316 8.58 7.64 -26.94
C GLN A 316 8.62 7.56 -28.48
N ASP A 317 9.78 7.79 -29.10
CA ASP A 317 9.93 7.90 -30.57
C ASP A 317 10.75 6.76 -31.23
N GLU A 318 10.94 5.62 -30.55
CA GLU A 318 11.54 4.40 -31.16
C GLU A 318 10.52 3.23 -31.25
#